data_AF-A0A3P7JB17-F1
#
_entry.id   AF-A0A3P7JB17-F1
#
_cell.length_a   1.000
_cell.length_b   1.000
_cell.length_c   1.000
_cell.angle_alpha   90.00
_cell.angle_beta   90.00
_cell.angle_gamma   90.00
#
_symmetry.space_group_name_H-M   'P 1'
#
loop_
_entity.id
_entity.type
_entity.pdbx_description
1 polymer ?
#
loop_
_entity_poly.entity_id
_entity_poly.type
_entity_poly.pdbx_seq_one_letter_code
_entity_poly.pdbx_strand_id
1 'polypeptide(L)'
;MSFCGNVLRKQNRRGRELNGQKVRGQSKMNRRRIKHFFLAKIRRAYALGGCLMFMWLSTHALLLYRRRNEHRRLNEKMPPMSWEQFVQDYLLPGKVKTIVYQPQYEVGNVYLHSVTEQLMKKELLNLIHAAPDKFSRPPDVRFYFDGDASAVEHAIKNLQKLTHDTPKPLKEVDFEIDQFPSSRELAFIIISTLFTMAAITLVK
;
A
#
# COMPACT_ATOMS: atom_id res chain seq x y z
N MET A 1 5.96 47.24 -78.34
CA MET A 1 5.05 46.57 -77.37
C MET A 1 5.78 45.57 -76.43
N SER A 2 6.89 45.94 -75.78
CA SER A 2 7.64 45.00 -74.90
C SER A 2 7.73 45.42 -73.42
N PHE A 3 7.35 46.67 -73.10
CA PHE A 3 7.46 47.20 -71.74
C PHE A 3 6.38 46.69 -70.77
N CYS A 4 5.14 46.49 -71.24
CA CYS A 4 4.01 46.11 -70.39
C CYS A 4 4.12 44.67 -69.84
N GLY A 5 4.62 43.73 -70.65
CA GLY A 5 4.77 42.32 -70.25
C GLY A 5 5.83 42.09 -69.17
N ASN A 6 6.90 42.90 -69.15
CA ASN A 6 7.97 42.78 -68.16
C ASN A 6 7.55 43.31 -66.78
N VAL A 7 6.71 44.34 -66.72
CA VAL A 7 6.17 44.87 -65.45
C VAL A 7 5.20 43.87 -64.81
N LEU A 8 4.32 43.25 -65.61
CA LEU A 8 3.38 42.22 -65.15
C LEU A 8 4.09 40.96 -64.64
N ARG A 9 5.14 40.49 -65.32
CA ARG A 9 5.97 39.37 -64.82
C ARG A 9 6.68 39.70 -63.50
N LYS A 10 7.20 40.91 -63.35
CA LYS A 10 7.90 41.35 -62.13
C LYS A 10 6.95 41.54 -60.95
N GLN A 11 5.71 41.96 -61.17
CA GLN A 11 4.69 42.00 -60.12
C GLN A 11 4.23 40.59 -59.70
N ASN A 12 4.01 39.68 -60.66
CA ASN A 12 3.60 38.31 -60.37
C ASN A 12 4.69 37.51 -59.61
N ARG A 13 5.99 37.71 -59.93
CA ARG A 13 7.09 37.13 -59.14
C ARG A 13 7.13 37.64 -57.70
N ARG A 14 7.00 38.96 -57.49
CA ARG A 14 6.97 39.54 -56.13
C ARG A 14 5.77 39.05 -55.32
N GLY A 15 4.60 38.91 -55.95
CA GLY A 15 3.41 38.32 -55.30
C GLY A 15 3.66 36.89 -54.83
N ARG A 16 4.30 36.05 -55.66
CA ARG A 16 4.65 34.66 -55.30
C ARG A 16 5.71 34.57 -54.19
N GLU A 17 6.70 35.45 -54.19
CA GLU A 17 7.72 35.50 -53.13
C GLU A 17 7.13 35.92 -51.78
N LEU A 18 6.27 36.94 -51.77
CA LEU A 18 5.56 37.39 -50.56
C LEU A 18 4.64 36.30 -50.00
N ASN A 19 3.92 35.59 -50.87
CA ASN A 19 3.05 34.48 -50.44
C ASN A 19 3.88 33.31 -49.90
N GLY A 20 5.01 32.98 -50.56
CA GLY A 20 5.94 31.94 -50.10
C GLY A 20 6.66 32.29 -48.78
N GLN A 21 6.92 33.57 -48.52
CA GLN A 21 7.43 34.03 -47.22
C GLN A 21 6.37 33.96 -46.12
N LYS A 22 5.11 34.34 -46.42
CA LYS A 22 3.97 34.25 -45.49
C LYS A 22 3.68 32.80 -45.07
N VAL A 23 3.67 31.87 -46.03
CA VAL A 23 3.46 30.43 -45.79
C VAL A 23 4.62 29.84 -44.97
N ARG A 24 5.89 30.21 -45.27
CA ARG A 24 7.04 29.79 -44.46
C ARG A 24 7.00 30.36 -43.04
N GLY A 25 6.56 31.61 -42.87
CA GLY A 25 6.35 32.24 -41.56
C GLY A 25 5.28 31.51 -40.74
N GLN A 26 4.13 31.22 -41.33
CA GLN A 26 3.05 30.45 -40.69
C GLN A 26 3.48 29.02 -40.33
N SER A 27 4.20 28.34 -41.23
CA SER A 27 4.72 26.99 -40.97
C SER A 27 5.72 26.96 -39.80
N LYS A 28 6.64 27.94 -39.73
CA LYS A 28 7.57 28.08 -38.60
C LYS A 28 6.85 28.38 -37.28
N MET A 29 5.82 29.23 -37.32
CA MET A 29 5.01 29.57 -36.15
C MET A 29 4.21 28.37 -35.63
N ASN A 30 3.59 27.59 -36.53
CA ASN A 30 2.89 26.35 -36.17
C ASN A 30 3.85 25.30 -35.59
N ARG A 31 5.05 25.11 -36.16
CA ARG A 31 6.07 24.22 -35.57
C ARG A 31 6.49 24.66 -34.17
N ARG A 32 6.66 25.96 -33.92
CA ARG A 32 7.00 26.49 -32.59
C ARG A 32 5.88 26.24 -31.58
N ARG A 33 4.61 26.45 -31.97
CA ARG A 33 3.44 26.15 -31.12
C ARG A 33 3.35 24.66 -30.78
N ILE A 34 3.53 23.78 -31.76
CA ILE A 34 3.54 22.32 -31.54
C ILE A 34 4.65 21.93 -30.57
N LYS A 35 5.88 22.42 -30.76
CA LYS A 35 7.00 22.16 -29.85
C LYS A 35 6.72 22.66 -28.43
N HIS A 36 6.19 23.87 -28.27
CA HIS A 36 5.81 24.41 -26.95
C HIS A 36 4.73 23.56 -26.27
N PHE A 37 3.74 23.11 -27.02
CA PHE A 37 2.67 22.25 -26.51
C PHE A 37 3.20 20.89 -26.03
N PHE A 38 4.09 20.25 -26.81
CA PHE A 38 4.73 19.00 -26.39
C PHE A 38 5.64 19.18 -25.17
N LEU A 39 6.47 20.23 -25.12
CA LEU A 39 7.31 20.52 -23.96
C LEU A 39 6.48 20.80 -22.70
N ALA A 40 5.36 21.52 -22.83
CA ALA A 40 4.44 21.75 -21.71
C ALA A 40 3.80 20.45 -21.21
N LYS A 41 3.39 19.55 -22.11
CA LYS A 41 2.88 18.22 -21.74
C LYS A 41 3.92 17.38 -21.01
N ILE A 42 5.16 17.36 -21.50
CA ILE A 42 6.27 16.61 -20.88
C ILE A 42 6.56 17.16 -19.48
N ARG A 43 6.69 18.49 -19.33
CA ARG A 43 6.91 19.12 -18.01
C ARG A 43 5.78 18.82 -17.03
N ARG A 44 4.52 18.83 -17.49
CA ARG A 44 3.36 18.42 -16.69
C ARG A 44 3.46 16.95 -16.28
N ALA A 45 3.81 16.05 -17.20
CA ALA A 45 3.98 14.63 -16.88
C ALA A 45 5.08 14.39 -15.83
N TYR A 46 6.22 15.08 -15.91
CA TYR A 46 7.28 15.01 -14.89
C TYR A 46 6.84 15.56 -13.53
N ALA A 47 6.13 16.69 -13.51
CA ALA A 47 5.59 17.26 -12.26
C ALA A 47 4.57 16.31 -11.60
N LEU A 48 3.68 15.71 -12.41
CA LEU A 48 2.70 14.73 -11.94
C LEU A 48 3.36 13.44 -11.44
N GLY A 49 4.33 12.91 -12.19
CA GLY A 49 5.10 11.74 -11.78
C GLY A 49 5.86 11.97 -10.48
N GLY A 50 6.49 13.14 -10.33
CA GLY A 50 7.17 13.53 -9.08
C GLY A 50 6.21 13.65 -7.90
N CYS A 51 5.03 14.25 -8.10
CA CYS A 51 4.00 14.36 -7.08
C CYS A 51 3.50 12.98 -6.62
N LEU A 52 3.19 12.08 -7.57
CA LEU A 52 2.74 10.72 -7.26
C LEU A 52 3.81 9.91 -6.52
N MET A 53 5.07 10.00 -6.94
CA MET A 53 6.18 9.34 -6.25
C MET A 53 6.35 9.87 -4.82
N PHE A 54 6.24 11.18 -4.61
CA PHE A 54 6.35 11.78 -3.29
C PHE A 54 5.19 11.37 -2.37
N MET A 55 3.96 11.37 -2.87
CA MET A 55 2.80 10.87 -2.12
C MET A 55 2.94 9.39 -1.80
N TRP A 56 3.36 8.57 -2.76
CA TRP A 56 3.61 7.14 -2.56
C TRP A 56 4.61 6.90 -1.42
N LEU A 57 5.78 7.55 -1.49
CA LEU A 57 6.82 7.45 -0.46
C LEU A 57 6.34 7.97 0.90
N SER A 58 5.62 9.10 0.91
CA SER A 58 5.09 9.71 2.14
C SER A 58 4.07 8.79 2.82
N THR A 59 3.16 8.18 2.05
CA THR A 59 2.19 7.22 2.57
C THR A 59 2.88 5.99 3.14
N HIS A 60 3.88 5.43 2.44
CA HIS A 60 4.64 4.29 2.96
C HIS A 60 5.40 4.64 4.24
N ALA A 61 6.07 5.80 4.26
CA ALA A 61 6.80 6.28 5.42
C ALA A 61 5.86 6.50 6.61
N LEU A 62 4.68 7.08 6.40
CA LEU A 62 3.69 7.32 7.44
C LEU A 62 3.14 6.01 8.03
N LEU A 63 2.81 5.04 7.17
CA LEU A 63 2.32 3.74 7.62
C LEU A 63 3.38 2.96 8.40
N LEU A 64 4.63 2.95 7.90
CA LEU A 64 5.78 2.38 8.61
C LEU A 64 6.01 3.06 9.97
N TYR A 65 5.94 4.40 10.01
CA TYR A 65 6.10 5.16 11.24
C TYR A 65 5.02 4.82 12.26
N ARG A 66 3.76 4.76 11.83
CA ARG A 66 2.63 4.36 12.68
C ARG A 66 2.85 2.96 13.26
N ARG A 67 3.25 1.99 12.41
CA ARG A 67 3.50 0.60 12.81
C ARG A 67 4.66 0.48 13.81
N ARG A 68 5.76 1.22 13.60
CA ARG A 68 6.88 1.28 14.55
C ARG A 68 6.49 1.90 15.88
N ASN A 69 5.72 2.98 15.86
CA ASN A 69 5.29 3.66 17.07
C ASN A 69 4.33 2.78 17.89
N GLU A 70 3.43 2.06 17.21
CA GLU A 70 2.57 1.07 17.85
C GLU A 70 3.37 -0.07 18.49
N HIS A 71 4.35 -0.63 17.76
CA HIS A 71 5.24 -1.65 18.29
C HIS A 71 5.98 -1.17 19.55
N ARG A 72 6.54 0.05 19.52
CA ARG A 72 7.21 0.66 20.68
C ARG A 72 6.25 0.83 21.86
N ARG A 73 5.07 1.40 21.62
CA ARG A 73 4.03 1.59 22.65
C ARG A 73 3.60 0.25 23.26
N LEU A 74 3.49 -0.80 22.45
CA LEU A 74 3.16 -2.13 22.95
C LEU A 74 4.31 -2.74 23.75
N ASN A 75 5.57 -2.54 23.35
CA ASN A 75 6.74 -3.00 24.12
C ASN A 75 6.81 -2.34 25.50
N GLU A 76 6.47 -1.05 25.60
CA GLU A 76 6.44 -0.32 26.86
C GLU A 76 5.33 -0.83 27.80
N LYS A 77 4.16 -1.21 27.25
CA LYS A 77 3.01 -1.67 28.05
C LYS A 77 3.04 -3.17 28.37
N MET A 78 3.47 -3.97 27.40
CA MET A 78 3.42 -5.43 27.38
C MET A 78 4.68 -5.94 26.68
N PRO A 79 5.80 -6.06 27.41
CA PRO A 79 7.03 -6.57 26.83
C PRO A 79 6.85 -8.02 26.38
N PRO A 80 7.47 -8.43 25.26
CA PRO A 80 7.40 -9.80 24.80
C PRO A 80 8.11 -10.74 25.78
N MET A 81 7.49 -11.85 26.12
CA MET A 81 8.11 -12.94 26.88
C MET A 81 8.88 -13.91 25.96
N SER A 82 9.67 -14.82 26.53
CA SER A 82 10.34 -15.84 25.71
C SER A 82 9.34 -16.85 25.12
N TRP A 83 9.70 -17.47 24.01
CA TRP A 83 8.90 -18.51 23.37
C TRP A 83 8.58 -19.65 24.34
N GLU A 84 9.56 -20.10 25.11
CA GLU A 84 9.42 -21.23 26.05
C GLU A 84 8.40 -20.92 27.14
N GLN A 85 8.47 -19.71 27.71
CA GLN A 85 7.54 -19.24 28.71
C GLN A 85 6.11 -19.16 28.15
N PHE A 86 5.97 -18.62 26.93
CA PHE A 86 4.69 -18.57 26.24
C PHE A 86 4.09 -19.95 26.01
N VAL A 87 4.90 -20.91 25.56
CA VAL A 87 4.46 -22.29 25.29
C VAL A 87 3.93 -22.93 26.56
N GLN A 88 4.66 -22.80 27.67
CA GLN A 88 4.31 -23.45 28.94
C GLN A 88 3.08 -22.83 29.62
N ASP A 89 2.98 -21.49 29.63
CA ASP A 89 1.97 -20.79 30.43
C ASP A 89 0.63 -20.59 29.69
N TYR A 90 0.65 -20.57 28.35
CA TYR A 90 -0.50 -20.21 27.52
C TYR A 90 -0.83 -21.23 26.44
N LEU A 91 0.17 -21.69 25.67
CA LEU A 91 -0.07 -22.58 24.54
C LEU A 91 -0.49 -23.98 25.00
N LEU A 92 0.35 -24.68 25.79
CA LEU A 92 0.05 -26.02 26.31
C LEU A 92 -1.23 -26.08 27.16
N PRO A 93 -1.55 -25.07 28.00
CA PRO A 93 -2.83 -25.02 28.70
C PRO A 93 -4.05 -24.78 27.80
N GLY A 94 -3.86 -24.51 26.50
CA GLY A 94 -4.94 -24.31 25.54
C GLY A 94 -5.71 -22.99 25.73
N LYS A 95 -5.04 -21.96 26.28
CA LYS A 95 -5.65 -20.64 26.53
C LYS A 95 -5.67 -19.76 25.27
N VAL A 96 -4.87 -20.12 24.27
CA VAL A 96 -4.64 -19.33 23.06
C VAL A 96 -5.72 -19.59 22.02
N LYS A 97 -6.24 -18.51 21.42
CA LYS A 97 -7.22 -18.56 20.34
C LYS A 97 -6.60 -18.21 18.99
N THR A 98 -5.87 -17.11 18.93
CA THR A 98 -5.26 -16.59 17.70
C THR A 98 -3.87 -16.07 18.00
N ILE A 99 -2.92 -16.36 17.11
CA ILE A 99 -1.56 -15.83 17.12
C ILE A 99 -1.37 -15.04 15.82
N VAL A 100 -1.00 -13.77 15.97
CA VAL A 100 -0.64 -12.89 14.86
C VAL A 100 0.86 -12.64 14.93
N TYR A 101 1.62 -13.25 14.03
CA TYR A 101 3.08 -13.10 13.99
C TYR A 101 3.49 -11.91 13.13
N GLN A 102 4.37 -11.05 13.65
CA GLN A 102 4.93 -9.90 12.95
C GLN A 102 6.42 -10.14 12.64
N PRO A 103 6.77 -10.64 11.44
CA PRO A 103 8.14 -11.08 11.14
C PRO A 103 9.17 -9.96 11.24
N GLN A 104 8.80 -8.77 10.80
CA GLN A 104 9.58 -7.53 10.86
C GLN A 104 10.02 -7.09 12.27
N TYR A 105 9.40 -7.64 13.32
CA TYR A 105 9.76 -7.39 14.72
C TYR A 105 10.09 -8.66 15.49
N GLU A 106 10.04 -9.84 14.85
CA GLU A 106 10.26 -11.14 15.51
C GLU A 106 9.34 -11.37 16.72
N VAL A 107 8.13 -10.79 16.68
CA VAL A 107 7.18 -10.81 17.80
C VAL A 107 5.86 -11.42 17.36
N GLY A 108 5.37 -12.35 18.18
CA GLY A 108 4.02 -12.89 18.10
C GLY A 108 3.08 -12.19 19.05
N ASN A 109 1.99 -11.63 18.52
CA ASN A 109 0.88 -11.07 19.28
C ASN A 109 -0.16 -12.17 19.51
N VAL A 110 -0.55 -12.38 20.76
CA VAL A 110 -1.41 -13.51 21.16
C VAL A 110 -2.72 -12.99 21.72
N TYR A 111 -3.81 -13.59 21.26
CA TYR A 111 -5.16 -13.35 21.72
C TYR A 111 -5.69 -14.60 22.43
N LEU A 112 -6.10 -14.43 23.68
CA LEU A 112 -6.59 -15.52 24.51
C LEU A 112 -8.10 -15.71 24.34
N HIS A 113 -8.60 -16.89 24.70
CA HIS A 113 -10.04 -17.12 24.80
C HIS A 113 -10.65 -16.26 25.92
N SER A 114 -11.37 -15.19 25.55
CA SER A 114 -12.16 -14.41 26.51
C SER A 114 -13.56 -15.00 26.67
N VAL A 115 -14.02 -15.13 27.93
CA VAL A 115 -15.37 -15.59 28.29
C VAL A 115 -16.44 -14.61 27.74
N THR A 116 -16.12 -13.32 27.68
CA THR A 116 -17.01 -12.25 27.19
C THR A 116 -17.17 -12.27 25.66
N GLU A 117 -16.15 -12.71 24.92
CA GLU A 117 -16.21 -12.80 23.45
C GLU A 117 -17.10 -13.94 22.95
N GLN A 118 -17.24 -15.04 23.70
CA GLN A 118 -18.15 -16.12 23.32
C GLN A 118 -19.62 -15.69 23.45
N LEU A 119 -19.92 -14.82 24.42
CA LEU A 119 -21.24 -14.21 24.60
C LEU A 119 -21.52 -13.17 23.51
N MET A 120 -20.58 -12.25 23.24
CA MET A 120 -20.77 -11.23 22.20
C MET A 120 -20.75 -11.79 20.77
N LYS A 121 -19.98 -12.84 20.47
CA LYS A 121 -20.00 -13.49 19.14
C LYS A 121 -21.40 -14.00 18.78
N LYS A 122 -22.16 -14.53 19.74
CA LYS A 122 -23.53 -15.00 19.49
C LYS A 122 -24.49 -13.86 19.17
N GLU A 123 -24.30 -12.67 19.74
CA GLU A 123 -25.19 -11.52 19.47
C GLU A 123 -24.77 -10.70 18.24
N LEU A 124 -23.47 -10.57 17.95
CA LEU A 124 -22.96 -9.80 16.79
C LEU A 124 -22.96 -10.58 15.48
N LEU A 125 -22.95 -11.93 15.51
CA LEU A 125 -22.99 -12.77 14.29
C LEU A 125 -24.23 -12.52 13.42
N ASN A 126 -25.32 -12.02 14.02
CA ASN A 126 -26.56 -11.70 13.30
C ASN A 126 -26.57 -10.31 12.65
N LEU A 127 -25.68 -9.39 13.04
CA LEU A 127 -25.79 -7.99 12.62
C LEU A 127 -24.79 -7.60 11.52
N ILE A 128 -23.55 -8.08 11.54
CA ILE A 128 -22.49 -7.51 10.66
C ILE A 128 -21.48 -8.57 10.23
N HIS A 129 -21.72 -9.23 9.09
CA HIS A 129 -20.73 -10.04 8.37
C HIS A 129 -19.61 -9.21 7.68
N ALA A 130 -19.41 -7.94 8.06
CA ALA A 130 -18.64 -6.97 7.26
C ALA A 130 -17.44 -6.29 7.97
N ALA A 131 -16.95 -6.76 9.12
CA ALA A 131 -15.66 -6.32 9.64
C ALA A 131 -15.00 -7.37 10.54
N PRO A 132 -13.80 -7.89 10.21
CA PRO A 132 -13.04 -8.71 11.13
C PRO A 132 -12.43 -7.78 12.20
N ASP A 133 -13.09 -7.77 13.36
CA ASP A 133 -12.80 -6.99 14.57
C ASP A 133 -11.56 -7.50 15.35
N LYS A 134 -10.71 -8.34 14.74
CA LYS A 134 -9.54 -8.95 15.41
C LYS A 134 -8.42 -7.93 15.73
N PHE A 135 -8.43 -6.74 15.12
CA PHE A 135 -7.35 -5.74 15.22
C PHE A 135 -7.70 -4.51 16.08
N SER A 136 -8.93 -4.40 16.59
CA SER A 136 -9.33 -3.27 17.44
C SER A 136 -8.84 -3.46 18.89
N ARG A 137 -8.67 -4.72 19.30
CA ARG A 137 -8.23 -5.10 20.64
C ARG A 137 -6.70 -5.19 20.70
N PRO A 138 -6.04 -4.61 21.72
CA PRO A 138 -4.64 -4.86 21.96
C PRO A 138 -4.40 -6.35 22.25
N PRO A 139 -3.23 -6.91 21.89
CA PRO A 139 -2.91 -8.30 22.23
C PRO A 139 -2.93 -8.51 23.75
N ASP A 140 -3.29 -9.71 24.18
CA ASP A 140 -3.31 -10.07 25.60
C ASP A 140 -1.91 -10.42 26.10
N VAL A 141 -1.16 -11.12 25.25
CA VAL A 141 0.20 -11.60 25.53
C VAL A 141 1.04 -11.43 24.28
N ARG A 142 2.35 -11.25 24.45
CA ARG A 142 3.30 -11.12 23.34
C ARG A 142 4.50 -12.01 23.63
N PHE A 143 5.02 -12.67 22.61
CA PHE A 143 6.25 -13.46 22.73
C PHE A 143 7.27 -13.05 21.66
N TYR A 144 8.53 -13.22 21.99
CA TYR A 144 9.65 -13.11 21.06
C TYR A 144 9.97 -14.49 20.51
N PHE A 145 10.27 -14.56 19.21
CA PHE A 145 10.72 -15.79 18.57
C PHE A 145 11.81 -15.49 17.55
N ASP A 146 12.99 -16.06 17.78
CA ASP A 146 14.14 -15.93 16.89
C ASP A 146 13.95 -16.87 15.69
N GLY A 147 13.26 -16.37 14.65
CA GLY A 147 13.06 -17.10 13.40
C GLY A 147 11.92 -16.58 12.52
N ASP A 148 11.81 -17.18 11.33
CA ASP A 148 10.83 -16.79 10.33
C ASP A 148 9.40 -17.23 10.70
N ALA A 149 8.40 -16.63 10.05
CA ALA A 149 7.00 -16.98 10.28
C ALA A 149 6.69 -18.46 10.06
N SER A 150 7.37 -19.09 9.10
CA SER A 150 7.28 -20.52 8.82
C SER A 150 7.83 -21.37 9.96
N ALA A 151 8.91 -20.93 10.61
CA ALA A 151 9.50 -21.62 11.74
C ALA A 151 8.55 -21.64 12.94
N VAL A 152 7.87 -20.52 13.22
CA VAL A 152 6.82 -20.44 14.26
C VAL A 152 5.65 -21.38 13.92
N GLU A 153 5.16 -21.33 12.68
CA GLU A 153 4.05 -22.19 12.25
C GLU A 153 4.40 -23.67 12.36
N HIS A 154 5.63 -24.05 11.95
CA HIS A 154 6.14 -25.40 12.11
C HIS A 154 6.29 -25.80 13.58
N ALA A 155 6.77 -24.90 14.44
CA ALA A 155 6.88 -25.16 15.87
C ALA A 155 5.50 -25.43 16.50
N ILE A 156 4.48 -24.63 16.15
CA ILE A 156 3.09 -24.82 16.61
C ILE A 156 2.54 -26.17 16.10
N LYS A 157 2.69 -26.46 14.80
CA LYS A 157 2.24 -27.74 14.21
C LYS A 157 2.93 -28.95 14.83
N ASN A 158 4.22 -28.84 15.14
CA ASN A 158 4.98 -29.91 15.78
C ASN A 158 4.48 -30.14 17.22
N LEU A 159 4.21 -29.07 17.97
CA LEU A 159 3.62 -29.17 19.30
C LEU A 159 2.23 -29.81 19.26
N GLN A 160 1.36 -29.43 18.30
CA GLN A 160 0.05 -30.05 18.09
C GLN A 160 0.16 -31.56 17.83
N LYS A 161 1.10 -31.98 16.98
CA LYS A 161 1.34 -33.40 16.70
C LYS A 161 1.81 -34.15 17.95
N LEU A 162 2.72 -33.57 18.73
CA LEU A 162 3.25 -34.20 19.95
C LEU A 162 2.22 -34.34 21.06
N THR A 163 1.25 -33.42 21.14
CA THR A 163 0.17 -33.46 22.14
C THR A 163 -1.12 -34.13 21.64
N HIS A 164 -1.14 -34.64 20.42
CA HIS A 164 -2.31 -35.29 19.84
C HIS A 164 -2.76 -36.50 20.68
N ASP A 165 -1.80 -37.29 21.19
CA ASP A 165 -2.08 -38.52 21.92
C ASP A 165 -2.18 -38.31 23.44
N THR A 166 -2.04 -37.07 23.92
CA THR A 166 -2.21 -36.73 25.34
C THR A 166 -3.69 -36.48 25.69
N PRO A 167 -4.09 -36.69 26.96
CA PRO A 167 -5.48 -36.50 27.41
C PRO A 167 -6.02 -35.06 27.29
N LYS A 168 -5.15 -34.09 26.97
CA LYS A 168 -5.52 -32.70 26.64
C LYS A 168 -4.83 -32.30 25.34
N PRO A 169 -5.39 -32.65 24.18
CA PRO A 169 -4.80 -32.26 22.90
C PRO A 169 -4.83 -30.74 22.75
N LEU A 170 -3.78 -30.19 22.14
CA LEU A 170 -3.70 -28.76 21.85
C LEU A 170 -4.86 -28.39 20.93
N LYS A 171 -5.63 -27.36 21.31
CA LYS A 171 -6.67 -26.83 20.44
C LYS A 171 -6.06 -26.25 19.17
N GLU A 172 -6.82 -26.31 18.08
CA GLU A 172 -6.45 -25.64 16.84
C GLU A 172 -6.36 -24.13 17.10
N VAL A 173 -5.21 -23.55 16.77
CA VAL A 173 -4.91 -22.13 16.97
C VAL A 173 -4.91 -21.46 15.61
N ASP A 174 -5.69 -20.37 15.46
CA ASP A 174 -5.63 -19.53 14.27
C ASP A 174 -4.24 -18.87 14.22
N PHE A 175 -3.45 -19.17 13.19
CA PHE A 175 -2.16 -18.52 12.95
C PHE A 175 -2.25 -17.58 11.75
N GLU A 176 -1.98 -16.30 11.98
CA GLU A 176 -2.00 -15.25 10.95
C GLU A 176 -0.63 -14.57 10.90
N ILE A 177 -0.16 -14.25 9.69
CA ILE A 177 1.11 -13.54 9.48
C ILE A 177 0.79 -12.09 9.09
N ASP A 178 1.21 -11.15 9.92
CA ASP A 178 1.06 -9.72 9.69
C ASP A 178 2.35 -9.12 9.10
N GLN A 179 2.49 -9.27 7.78
CA GLN A 179 3.59 -8.70 7.00
C GLN A 179 3.28 -7.25 6.60
N PHE A 180 4.32 -6.45 6.38
CA PHE A 180 4.16 -5.12 5.79
C PHE A 180 4.41 -5.16 4.28
N PRO A 181 3.59 -4.50 3.44
CA PRO A 181 2.29 -3.92 3.78
C PRO A 181 1.24 -5.01 3.97
N SER A 182 0.39 -4.87 4.98
CA SER A 182 -0.78 -5.73 5.15
C SER A 182 -1.80 -5.50 4.03
N SER A 183 -2.73 -6.43 3.80
CA SER A 183 -3.76 -6.29 2.76
C SER A 183 -4.57 -4.98 2.88
N ARG A 184 -4.80 -4.52 4.11
CA ARG A 184 -5.50 -3.24 4.39
C ARG A 184 -4.64 -2.04 4.03
N GLU A 185 -3.36 -2.05 4.40
CA GLU A 185 -2.40 -1.00 4.06
C GLU A 185 -2.18 -0.94 2.56
N LEU A 186 -2.06 -2.08 1.89
CA LEU A 186 -1.95 -2.18 0.44
C LEU A 186 -3.21 -1.64 -0.27
N ALA A 187 -4.40 -2.02 0.21
CA ALA A 187 -5.66 -1.49 -0.33
C ALA A 187 -5.73 0.03 -0.17
N PHE A 188 -5.36 0.56 1.00
CA PHE A 188 -5.31 2.00 1.24
C PHE A 188 -4.33 2.70 0.28
N ILE A 189 -3.13 2.13 0.12
CA ILE A 189 -2.12 2.63 -0.82
C ILE A 189 -2.72 2.68 -2.23
N ILE A 190 -3.27 1.57 -2.75
CA ILE A 190 -3.85 1.48 -4.10
C ILE A 190 -5.00 2.47 -4.32
N ILE A 191 -5.95 2.53 -3.38
CA ILE A 191 -7.11 3.44 -3.48
C ILE A 191 -6.63 4.89 -3.49
N SER A 192 -5.66 5.25 -2.64
CA SER A 192 -5.10 6.59 -2.59
C SER A 192 -4.41 6.98 -3.90
N THR A 193 -3.66 6.07 -4.54
CA THR A 193 -3.04 6.33 -5.86
C THR A 193 -4.07 6.46 -6.96
N LEU A 194 -5.08 5.58 -7.00
CA LEU A 194 -6.15 5.64 -8.00
C LEU A 194 -6.97 6.92 -7.89
N PHE A 195 -7.37 7.30 -6.68
CA PHE A 195 -8.11 8.54 -6.44
C PHE A 195 -7.30 9.77 -6.88
N THR A 196 -6.01 9.80 -6.56
CA THR A 196 -5.14 10.91 -6.98
C THR A 196 -5.01 10.98 -8.51
N MET A 197 -4.82 9.83 -9.16
CA MET A 197 -4.79 9.75 -10.62
C MET A 197 -6.11 10.25 -11.23
N ALA A 198 -7.25 9.82 -10.69
CA ALA A 198 -8.57 10.26 -11.13
C ALA A 198 -8.73 11.78 -10.98
N ALA A 199 -8.42 12.35 -9.82
CA ALA A 199 -8.47 13.78 -9.56
C ALA A 199 -7.61 14.57 -10.56
N ILE A 200 -6.39 14.12 -10.82
CA ILE A 200 -5.49 14.75 -11.80
C ILE A 200 -6.08 14.68 -13.22
N THR A 201 -6.69 13.55 -13.60
CA THR A 201 -7.28 13.38 -14.94
C THR A 201 -8.55 14.19 -15.14
N LEU A 202 -9.32 14.43 -14.07
CA LEU A 202 -10.60 15.16 -14.10
C LEU A 202 -10.43 16.69 -14.00
N VAL A 203 -9.31 17.20 -13.47
CA VAL A 203 -9.00 18.65 -13.39
C VAL A 203 -8.51 19.20 -14.77
N LYS A 204 -8.98 18.62 -15.88
CA LYS A 204 -8.65 19.03 -17.25
C LYS A 204 -9.75 19.85 -17.89
#